data_AF-A0A8J2RR65-F1
#
_entry.id   AF-A0A8J2RR65-F1
#
_cell.length_a   1.000
_cell.length_b   1.000
_cell.length_c   1.000
_cell.angle_alpha   90.00
_cell.angle_beta   90.00
_cell.angle_gamma   90.00
#
_symmetry.space_group_name_H-M   'P 1'
#
loop_
_entity.id
_entity.type
_entity.pdbx_description
1 polymer ?
#
loop_
_entity_poly.entity_id
_entity_poly.type
_entity_poly.pdbx_seq_one_letter_code
_entity_poly.pdbx_strand_id
1 'polypeptide(L)'
;MKKLFAELKLNFITPNEELFIKEYVVVMKPVKDALDLISLNGDTSITICQPLVNSLLDAIHFRFNEMFSDNELWIATITNPKFKLQWLDKEEVIERAKNLLTCEFNSEESRDGTSSSPSPEKQRKKNYFEKFTKKINKKRSGGEIENYLNLCDSLDKLSDYPIIQQMHK
;
A
#
# COMPACT_ATOMS: atom_id res chain seq x y z
N MET A 1 16.80 -4.23 7.56
CA MET A 1 16.05 -5.16 6.69
C MET A 1 16.12 -6.61 7.16
N LYS A 2 17.28 -7.29 7.20
CA LYS A 2 17.36 -8.72 7.62
C LYS A 2 16.73 -9.07 8.99
N LYS A 3 16.82 -8.16 9.98
CA LYS A 3 16.19 -8.33 11.31
C LYS A 3 14.66 -8.29 11.27
N LEU A 4 14.08 -7.44 10.41
CA LEU A 4 12.62 -7.30 10.25
C LEU A 4 12.00 -8.56 9.61
N PHE A 5 12.65 -9.13 8.61
CA PHE A 5 12.17 -10.35 7.95
C PHE A 5 12.17 -11.57 8.89
N ALA A 6 13.16 -11.65 9.79
CA ALA A 6 13.21 -12.70 10.82
C ALA A 6 12.08 -12.54 11.86
N GLU A 7 11.75 -11.30 12.22
CA GLU A 7 10.68 -10.98 13.18
C GLU A 7 9.28 -11.25 12.59
N LEU A 8 9.10 -10.99 11.29
CA LEU A 8 7.86 -11.24 10.53
C LEU A 8 7.73 -12.66 9.96
N LYS A 9 8.71 -13.54 10.21
CA LYS A 9 8.79 -14.91 9.64
C LYS A 9 8.65 -14.94 8.11
N LEU A 10 9.13 -13.89 7.43
CA LEU A 10 9.12 -13.82 5.98
C LEU A 10 10.42 -14.39 5.42
N ASN A 11 10.29 -15.21 4.37
CA ASN A 11 11.46 -15.69 3.64
C ASN A 11 12.17 -14.51 3.00
N PHE A 12 13.48 -14.42 3.19
CA PHE A 12 14.29 -13.43 2.52
C PHE A 12 14.38 -13.79 1.04
N ILE A 13 14.27 -12.79 0.15
CA ILE A 13 14.52 -12.99 -1.28
C ILE A 13 15.93 -13.57 -1.42
N THR A 14 15.99 -14.77 -1.98
CA THR A 14 17.25 -15.45 -2.23
C THR A 14 18.00 -14.74 -3.36
N PRO A 15 19.34 -14.85 -3.42
CA PRO A 15 20.11 -14.29 -4.54
C PRO A 15 19.60 -14.78 -5.91
N ASN A 16 19.11 -16.01 -5.98
CA ASN A 16 18.56 -16.59 -7.21
C ASN A 16 17.22 -15.95 -7.59
N GLU A 17 16.33 -15.72 -6.63
CA GLU A 17 15.07 -15.00 -6.86
C GLU A 17 15.33 -13.54 -7.26
N GLU A 18 16.31 -12.88 -6.65
CA GLU A 18 16.69 -11.52 -7.04
C GLU A 18 17.19 -11.47 -8.49
N LEU A 19 18.04 -12.43 -8.89
CA LEU A 19 18.50 -12.56 -10.28
C LEU A 19 17.34 -12.86 -11.23
N PHE A 20 16.44 -13.77 -10.84
CA PHE A 20 15.24 -14.08 -11.61
C PHE A 20 14.38 -12.83 -11.83
N ILE A 21 14.11 -12.06 -10.78
CA ILE A 21 13.31 -10.82 -10.89
C ILE A 21 13.99 -9.80 -11.81
N LYS A 22 15.32 -9.65 -11.71
CA LYS A 22 16.07 -8.75 -12.60
C LYS A 22 15.93 -9.15 -14.07
N GLU A 23 16.14 -10.42 -14.38
CA GLU A 23 15.98 -10.95 -15.75
C GLU A 23 14.53 -10.85 -16.20
N TYR A 24 13.56 -11.18 -15.35
CA TYR A 24 12.14 -11.07 -15.64
C TYR A 24 11.75 -9.64 -16.03
N VAL A 25 12.22 -8.63 -15.31
CA VAL A 25 11.98 -7.23 -15.64
C VAL A 25 12.58 -6.86 -17.01
N VAL A 26 13.79 -7.34 -17.32
CA VAL A 26 14.43 -7.11 -18.62
C VAL A 26 13.62 -7.75 -19.75
N VAL A 27 13.16 -8.99 -19.57
CA VAL A 27 12.38 -9.75 -20.56
C VAL A 27 10.98 -9.15 -20.75
N MET A 28 10.35 -8.65 -19.69
CA MET A 28 8.99 -8.09 -19.75
C MET A 28 8.96 -6.63 -20.22
N LYS A 29 10.08 -5.92 -20.19
CA LYS A 29 10.15 -4.51 -20.60
C LYS A 29 9.63 -4.27 -22.04
N PRO A 30 10.02 -5.02 -23.06
CA PRO A 30 9.47 -4.86 -24.41
C PRO A 30 7.97 -5.12 -24.50
N VAL A 31 7.43 -6.05 -23.69
CA VAL A 31 5.98 -6.35 -23.64
C VAL A 31 5.23 -5.17 -23.05
N LYS A 32 5.76 -4.59 -21.97
CA LYS A 32 5.23 -3.39 -21.33
C LYS A 32 5.26 -2.18 -22.28
N ASP A 33 6.38 -1.95 -22.96
CA ASP A 33 6.51 -0.85 -23.92
C ASP A 33 5.57 -1.04 -25.13
N ALA A 34 5.39 -2.26 -25.62
CA ALA A 34 4.43 -2.57 -26.68
C ALA A 34 2.97 -2.36 -26.24
N LEU A 35 2.64 -2.72 -25.00
CA LEU A 35 1.33 -2.47 -24.42
C LEU A 35 1.08 -0.96 -24.26
N ASP A 36 2.05 -0.20 -23.74
CA ASP A 36 1.95 1.26 -23.60
C ASP A 36 1.71 1.94 -24.96
N LEU A 37 2.45 1.54 -26.01
CA LEU A 37 2.25 2.08 -27.37
C LEU A 37 0.83 1.83 -27.90
N ILE A 38 0.26 0.66 -27.61
CA ILE A 38 -1.07 0.28 -28.09
C ILE A 38 -2.17 0.94 -27.24
N SER A 39 -1.97 1.00 -25.92
CA SER A 39 -2.92 1.58 -24.96
C SER A 39 -2.96 3.10 -24.99
N LEU A 40 -1.85 3.80 -25.23
CA LEU A 40 -1.82 5.27 -25.30
C LEU A 40 -2.15 5.85 -26.67
N ASN A 41 -1.67 5.25 -27.76
CA ASN A 41 -1.80 5.90 -29.07
C ASN A 41 -3.08 5.53 -29.82
N GLY A 42 -3.82 4.48 -29.43
CA GLY A 42 -4.93 3.97 -30.22
C GLY A 42 -4.53 3.65 -31.67
N ASP A 43 -3.23 3.51 -31.92
CA ASP A 43 -2.66 3.30 -33.23
C ASP A 43 -3.01 1.87 -33.66
N THR A 44 -4.12 1.78 -34.39
CA THR A 44 -4.63 0.56 -35.05
C THR A 44 -3.68 0.02 -36.12
N SER A 45 -2.51 0.64 -36.32
CA SER A 45 -1.48 0.22 -37.28
C SER A 45 -0.86 -1.14 -36.93
N ILE A 46 -0.92 -1.58 -35.66
CA ILE A 46 -0.49 -2.92 -35.24
C ILE A 46 -1.66 -3.91 -35.38
N THR A 47 -2.24 -4.04 -36.57
CA THR A 47 -3.41 -4.94 -36.80
C THR A 47 -3.07 -6.42 -36.58
N ILE A 48 -1.80 -6.81 -36.74
CA ILE A 48 -1.37 -8.21 -36.66
C ILE A 48 -1.21 -8.70 -35.20
N CYS A 49 -0.69 -7.85 -34.30
CA CYS A 49 -0.41 -8.26 -32.91
C CYS A 49 -1.52 -7.91 -31.92
N GLN A 50 -2.59 -7.22 -32.36
CA GLN A 50 -3.77 -6.92 -31.52
C GLN A 50 -4.30 -8.17 -30.79
N PRO A 51 -4.49 -9.34 -31.42
CA PRO A 51 -4.98 -10.52 -30.72
C PRO A 51 -4.04 -11.00 -29.62
N LEU A 52 -2.72 -10.92 -29.83
CA LEU A 52 -1.72 -11.29 -28.82
C LEU A 52 -1.76 -10.35 -27.62
N VAL A 53 -1.85 -9.05 -27.89
CA VAL A 53 -1.88 -8.00 -26.86
C VAL A 53 -3.16 -8.11 -26.04
N ASN A 54 -4.31 -8.29 -26.69
CA ASN A 54 -5.58 -8.53 -26.01
C ASN A 54 -5.52 -9.81 -25.19
N SER A 55 -4.97 -10.90 -25.72
CA SER A 55 -4.82 -12.17 -24.97
C SER A 55 -3.91 -12.02 -23.74
N LEU A 56 -2.85 -11.21 -23.84
CA LEU A 56 -1.96 -10.91 -22.70
C LEU A 56 -2.66 -10.06 -21.66
N LEU A 57 -3.40 -9.03 -22.09
CA LEU A 57 -4.18 -8.17 -21.22
C LEU A 57 -5.27 -8.98 -20.50
N ASP A 58 -6.00 -9.82 -21.25
CA ASP A 58 -7.00 -10.74 -20.72
C ASP A 58 -6.40 -11.73 -19.73
N ALA A 59 -5.20 -12.28 -20.01
CA ALA A 59 -4.52 -13.19 -19.11
C ALA A 59 -4.06 -12.50 -17.81
N ILE A 60 -3.58 -11.25 -17.90
CA ILE A 60 -3.22 -10.43 -16.73
C ILE A 60 -4.48 -10.15 -15.91
N HIS A 61 -5.55 -9.68 -16.54
CA HIS A 61 -6.82 -9.44 -15.86
C HIS A 61 -7.33 -10.72 -15.23
N PHE A 62 -7.40 -11.83 -15.96
CA PHE A 62 -7.84 -13.12 -15.43
C PHE A 62 -7.04 -13.57 -14.19
N ARG A 63 -5.71 -13.41 -14.23
CA ARG A 63 -4.84 -13.84 -13.13
C ARG A 63 -4.91 -12.93 -11.90
N PHE A 64 -5.07 -11.62 -12.10
CA PHE A 64 -4.96 -10.62 -11.04
C PHE A 64 -6.31 -9.95 -10.70
N ASN A 65 -7.42 -10.38 -11.31
CA ASN A 65 -8.74 -9.75 -11.15
C ASN A 65 -9.15 -9.62 -9.68
N GLU A 66 -8.96 -10.69 -8.91
CA GLU A 66 -9.32 -10.73 -7.50
C GLU A 66 -8.47 -9.73 -6.68
N MET A 67 -7.20 -9.57 -7.03
CA MET A 67 -6.30 -8.63 -6.35
C MET A 67 -6.72 -7.17 -6.57
N PHE A 68 -7.32 -6.85 -7.73
CA PHE A 68 -7.85 -5.51 -7.98
C PHE A 68 -9.11 -5.20 -7.15
N SER A 69 -9.73 -6.19 -6.52
CA SER A 69 -10.88 -6.01 -5.62
C SER A 69 -10.51 -6.07 -4.13
N ASP A 70 -9.28 -6.46 -3.81
CA ASP A 70 -8.82 -6.65 -2.44
C ASP A 70 -8.44 -5.31 -1.77
N ASN A 71 -9.20 -4.92 -0.75
CA ASN A 71 -8.96 -3.66 -0.05
C ASN A 71 -7.61 -3.62 0.68
N GLU A 72 -7.08 -4.75 1.16
CA GLU A 72 -5.78 -4.80 1.86
C GLU A 72 -4.65 -4.49 0.89
N LEU A 73 -4.68 -5.10 -0.31
CA LEU A 73 -3.71 -4.83 -1.36
C LEU A 73 -3.78 -3.38 -1.85
N TRP A 74 -4.98 -2.80 -1.90
CA TRP A 74 -5.14 -1.37 -2.21
C TRP A 74 -4.47 -0.49 -1.16
N ILE A 75 -4.72 -0.75 0.12
CA ILE A 75 -4.15 0.04 1.21
C ILE A 75 -2.63 -0.10 1.25
N ALA A 76 -2.10 -1.32 1.05
CA ALA A 76 -0.66 -1.54 0.92
C ALA A 76 -0.05 -0.78 -0.29
N THR A 77 -0.78 -0.70 -1.39
CA THR A 77 -0.31 -0.01 -2.60
C THR A 77 -0.30 1.51 -2.42
N ILE A 78 -1.37 2.11 -1.88
CA ILE A 78 -1.47 3.56 -1.69
C ILE A 78 -0.57 4.09 -0.56
N THR A 79 -0.25 3.24 0.42
CA THR A 79 0.73 3.55 1.48
C THR A 79 2.18 3.45 1.00
N ASN A 80 2.42 3.03 -0.25
CA ASN A 80 3.73 3.09 -0.87
C ASN A 80 3.93 4.44 -1.59
N PRO A 81 4.93 5.25 -1.20
CA PRO A 81 5.12 6.61 -1.75
C PRO A 81 5.49 6.63 -3.24
N LYS A 82 5.91 5.49 -3.81
CA LYS A 82 6.20 5.38 -5.25
C LYS A 82 4.98 5.10 -6.13
N PHE A 83 3.86 4.68 -5.53
CA PHE A 83 2.64 4.35 -6.25
C PHE A 83 1.51 5.32 -5.89
N LYS A 84 1.25 5.51 -4.58
CA LYS A 84 0.17 6.35 -4.04
C LYS A 84 -1.12 6.19 -4.84
N LEU A 85 -1.61 7.28 -5.43
CA LEU A 85 -2.81 7.37 -6.26
C LEU A 85 -2.49 7.50 -7.76
N GLN A 86 -1.21 7.52 -8.15
CA GLN A 86 -0.80 7.84 -9.53
C GLN A 86 -1.21 6.77 -10.56
N TRP A 87 -1.57 5.58 -10.11
CA TRP A 87 -1.98 4.45 -10.94
C TRP A 87 -3.50 4.36 -11.11
N LEU A 88 -4.25 5.30 -10.54
CA LEU A 88 -5.72 5.36 -10.60
C LEU A 88 -6.14 6.53 -11.49
N ASP A 89 -6.95 6.24 -12.51
CA ASP A 89 -7.35 7.26 -13.50
C ASP A 89 -8.74 7.86 -13.24
N LYS A 90 -9.58 7.19 -12.43
CA LYS A 90 -10.97 7.57 -12.20
C LYS A 90 -11.14 8.22 -10.83
N GLU A 91 -11.74 9.41 -10.78
CA GLU A 91 -11.92 10.16 -9.53
C GLU A 91 -12.69 9.37 -8.47
N GLU A 92 -13.77 8.68 -8.86
CA GLU A 92 -14.56 7.82 -7.96
C GLU A 92 -13.70 6.73 -7.28
N VAL A 93 -12.73 6.22 -8.02
CA VAL A 93 -11.83 5.15 -7.58
C VAL A 93 -10.73 5.71 -6.68
N ILE A 94 -10.23 6.90 -7.00
CA ILE A 94 -9.30 7.66 -6.16
C ILE A 94 -9.96 7.98 -4.81
N GLU A 95 -11.20 8.45 -4.81
CA GLU A 95 -11.95 8.77 -3.60
C GLU A 95 -12.18 7.50 -2.76
N ARG A 96 -12.57 6.38 -3.39
CA ARG A 96 -12.67 5.09 -2.71
C ARG A 96 -11.36 4.70 -2.02
N ALA A 97 -10.22 4.83 -2.70
CA ALA A 97 -8.92 4.50 -2.12
C ALA A 97 -8.57 5.38 -0.91
N LYS A 98 -8.84 6.70 -1.00
CA LYS A 98 -8.66 7.64 0.11
C LYS A 98 -9.55 7.28 1.31
N ASN A 99 -10.80 6.92 1.05
CA ASN A 99 -11.75 6.51 2.08
C ASN A 99 -11.32 5.21 2.76
N LEU A 100 -10.82 4.22 2.02
CA LEU A 100 -10.27 2.99 2.59
C LEU A 100 -9.11 3.27 3.56
N LEU A 101 -8.15 4.10 3.15
CA LEU A 101 -7.02 4.47 4.00
C LEU A 101 -7.45 5.21 5.27
N THR A 102 -8.44 6.09 5.13
CA THR A 102 -8.99 6.87 6.25
C THR A 102 -9.79 5.99 7.22
N CYS A 103 -10.53 5.00 6.70
CA CYS A 103 -11.30 4.06 7.50
C CYS A 103 -10.42 3.09 8.30
N GLU A 104 -9.33 2.59 7.72
CA GLU A 104 -8.35 1.78 8.46
C GLU A 104 -7.74 2.60 9.60
N PHE A 105 -7.36 3.84 9.32
CA PHE A 105 -6.83 4.75 10.34
C PHE A 105 -7.81 4.98 11.50
N ASN A 106 -9.07 5.28 11.21
CA ASN A 106 -10.09 5.54 12.23
C ASN A 106 -10.51 4.25 12.99
N SER A 107 -10.38 3.07 12.37
CA SER A 107 -10.72 1.80 13.00
C SER A 107 -9.73 1.40 14.10
N GLU A 108 -8.46 1.79 13.99
CA GLU A 108 -7.48 1.61 15.07
C GLU A 108 -7.72 2.54 16.28
N GLU A 109 -8.45 3.64 16.10
CA GLU A 109 -8.76 4.60 17.17
C GLU A 109 -9.88 4.10 18.11
N SER A 110 -10.71 3.15 17.67
CA SER A 110 -11.90 2.67 18.40
C SER A 110 -11.69 1.40 19.24
N ARG A 111 -10.51 0.76 19.18
CA ARG A 111 -10.25 -0.48 19.93
C ARG A 111 -9.92 -0.29 21.42
N ASP A 112 -9.86 0.95 21.92
CA ASP A 112 -9.63 1.25 23.34
C ASP A 112 -10.90 1.85 23.98
N GLY A 113 -11.94 1.01 24.09
CA GLY A 113 -13.30 1.43 24.43
C GLY A 113 -14.13 0.38 25.17
N THR A 114 -13.58 -0.18 26.25
CA THR A 114 -14.31 -0.64 27.46
C THR A 114 -15.70 -1.29 27.25
N SER A 115 -15.74 -2.63 27.15
CA SER A 115 -16.90 -3.38 27.65
C SER A 115 -16.82 -3.42 29.18
N SER A 116 -17.62 -2.57 29.82
CA SER A 116 -17.70 -2.48 31.28
C SER A 116 -18.53 -3.63 31.83
N SER A 117 -17.87 -4.57 32.52
CA SER A 117 -18.48 -5.36 33.60
C SER A 117 -17.83 -4.95 34.91
N PRO A 118 -18.59 -4.56 35.95
CA PRO A 118 -18.00 -4.07 37.19
C PRO A 118 -17.54 -5.27 38.04
N SER A 119 -16.24 -5.35 38.31
CA SER A 119 -15.69 -6.20 39.38
C SER A 119 -14.65 -5.41 40.17
N PRO A 120 -14.73 -5.39 41.51
CA PRO A 120 -13.94 -4.46 42.31
C PRO A 120 -12.53 -4.97 42.62
N GLU A 121 -11.62 -3.99 42.73
CA GLU A 121 -10.33 -4.02 43.45
C GLU A 121 -9.14 -4.81 42.85
N LYS A 122 -8.17 -4.07 42.31
CA LYS A 122 -6.79 -3.98 42.86
C LYS A 122 -5.90 -2.99 42.08
N GLN A 123 -5.35 -2.03 42.85
CA GLN A 123 -4.13 -1.24 42.64
C GLN A 123 -3.71 -0.91 41.19
N ARG A 124 -4.06 0.31 40.75
CA ARG A 124 -3.55 0.96 39.53
C ARG A 124 -2.02 1.12 39.57
N LYS A 125 -1.28 0.21 38.92
CA LYS A 125 0.06 0.54 38.43
C LYS A 125 -0.11 1.43 37.20
N LYS A 126 0.29 2.70 37.31
CA LYS A 126 0.33 3.62 36.16
C LYS A 126 1.25 3.02 35.11
N ASN A 127 0.68 2.69 33.94
CA ASN A 127 1.42 2.11 32.84
C ASN A 127 2.49 3.09 32.38
N TYR A 128 3.76 2.73 32.58
CA TYR A 128 4.94 3.54 32.25
C TYR A 128 4.93 4.00 30.77
N PHE A 129 4.23 3.25 29.91
CA PHE A 129 4.05 3.50 28.49
C PHE A 129 3.08 4.66 28.15
N GLU A 130 2.22 5.11 29.07
CA GLU A 130 1.34 6.27 28.82
C GLU A 130 2.11 7.56 28.51
N LYS A 131 3.35 7.69 29.01
CA LYS A 131 4.20 8.85 28.73
C LYS A 131 4.68 8.89 27.28
N PHE A 132 4.80 7.74 26.62
CA PHE A 132 5.20 7.66 25.22
C PHE A 132 4.00 7.93 24.29
N THR A 133 2.81 7.42 24.63
CA THR A 133 1.58 7.68 23.84
C THR A 133 1.12 9.13 23.95
N LYS A 134 1.15 9.74 25.15
CA LYS A 134 0.78 11.16 25.34
C LYS A 134 1.69 12.15 24.62
N LYS A 135 2.96 11.80 24.38
CA LYS A 135 3.91 12.69 23.69
C LYS A 135 3.73 12.67 22.17
N ILE A 136 3.24 11.56 21.62
CA ILE A 136 2.95 11.39 20.18
C ILE A 136 1.58 12.01 19.81
N ASN A 137 0.62 12.01 20.74
CA ASN A 137 -0.74 12.55 20.49
C ASN A 137 -0.81 14.08 20.35
N LYS A 138 0.26 14.83 20.66
CA LYS A 138 0.22 16.31 20.63
C LYS A 138 0.44 16.92 19.24
N LYS A 139 0.61 16.11 18.18
CA LYS A 139 0.79 16.61 16.81
C LYS A 139 0.11 15.71 15.77
N ARG A 140 -1.16 15.35 15.99
CA ARG A 140 -1.93 14.56 15.01
C ARG A 140 -2.90 15.49 14.30
N SER A 141 -2.42 16.06 13.19
CA SER A 141 -3.23 16.83 12.26
C SER A 141 -4.07 15.84 11.46
N GLY A 142 -5.39 16.04 11.38
CA GLY A 142 -6.27 15.30 10.46
C GLY A 142 -5.86 15.42 8.98
N GLY A 143 -4.85 16.25 8.66
CA GLY A 143 -4.25 16.35 7.34
C GLY A 143 -2.95 15.54 7.14
N GLU A 144 -2.54 14.65 8.04
CA GLU A 144 -1.31 13.85 7.80
C GLU A 144 -1.44 12.92 6.59
N ILE A 145 -2.58 12.23 6.44
CA ILE A 145 -2.87 11.36 5.30
C ILE A 145 -2.87 12.17 3.99
N GLU A 146 -3.56 13.31 3.99
CA GLU A 146 -3.63 14.20 2.83
C GLU A 146 -2.26 14.80 2.49
N ASN A 147 -1.48 15.20 3.50
CA ASN A 147 -0.12 15.68 3.30
C ASN A 147 0.81 14.57 2.78
N TYR A 148 0.62 13.32 3.19
CA TYR A 148 1.39 12.19 2.68
C TYR A 148 1.09 11.95 1.19
N LEU A 149 -0.20 11.83 0.85
CA LEU A 149 -0.65 11.59 -0.51
C LEU A 149 -0.17 12.70 -1.47
N ASN A 150 -0.14 13.95 -0.99
CA ASN A 150 0.23 15.11 -1.79
C ASN A 150 1.75 15.40 -1.83
N LEU A 151 2.51 15.18 -0.75
CA LEU A 151 3.90 15.68 -0.62
C LEU A 151 5.00 14.60 -0.48
N CYS A 152 4.65 13.34 -0.21
CA CYS A 152 5.65 12.32 0.13
C CYS A 152 6.19 11.55 -1.09
N ASP A 153 7.24 12.03 -1.76
CA ASP A 153 7.70 11.40 -3.02
C ASP A 153 8.84 10.38 -2.88
N SER A 154 9.35 10.15 -1.67
CA SER A 154 10.45 9.19 -1.42
C SER A 154 10.26 8.47 -0.10
N LEU A 155 10.71 7.21 -0.06
CA LEU A 155 10.73 6.37 1.14
C LEU A 155 11.56 6.98 2.28
N ASP A 156 12.57 7.79 1.97
CA ASP A 156 13.41 8.44 2.99
C ASP A 156 12.63 9.48 3.80
N LYS A 157 11.57 10.06 3.22
CA LYS A 157 10.68 11.04 3.86
C LYS A 157 9.53 10.37 4.63
N LEU A 158 9.41 9.04 4.57
CA LEU A 158 8.33 8.31 5.24
C LEU A 158 8.40 8.43 6.78
N SER A 159 9.60 8.70 7.34
CA SER A 159 9.76 8.99 8.77
C SER A 159 8.99 10.23 9.24
N ASP A 160 8.66 11.14 8.33
CA ASP A 160 7.91 12.36 8.63
C ASP A 160 6.40 12.09 8.78
N TYR A 161 5.96 10.89 8.40
CA TYR A 161 4.57 10.42 8.44
C TYR A 161 4.43 9.20 9.36
N PRO A 162 4.50 9.40 10.69
CA PRO A 162 4.51 8.31 11.67
C PRO A 162 3.25 7.43 11.60
N ILE A 163 2.10 7.97 11.15
CA ILE A 163 0.86 7.20 10.98
C ILE A 163 1.01 6.21 9.83
N ILE A 164 1.47 6.68 8.68
CA ILE A 164 1.68 5.81 7.51
C ILE A 164 2.77 4.77 7.81
N GLN A 165 3.80 5.14 8.57
CA GLN A 165 4.86 4.22 8.97
C GLN A 165 4.36 3.08 9.88
N GLN A 166 3.28 3.27 10.64
CA GLN A 166 2.70 2.21 11.48
C GLN A 166 2.03 1.13 10.64
N MET A 167 1.47 1.48 9.47
CA MET A 167 0.86 0.54 8.54
C MET A 167 1.86 -0.40 7.84
N HIS A 168 3.17 -0.13 7.97
CA HIS A 168 4.26 -0.95 7.40
C HIS A 168 4.93 -1.88 8.43
N LYS A 169 4.43 -1.95 9.67
CA LYS A 169 5.00 -2.75 10.77
C LYS A 169 4.16 -3.98 11.07
#